data_AF-A0A6N8UX94-F1
#
_entry.id   AF-A0A6N8UX94-F1
#
_cell.length_a   1.000
_cell.length_b   1.000
_cell.length_c   1.000
_cell.angle_alpha   90.00
_cell.angle_beta   90.00
_cell.angle_gamma   90.00
#
_symmetry.space_group_name_H-M   'P 1'
#
loop_
_entity.id
_entity.type
_entity.pdbx_description
1 polymer ?
#
loop_
_entity_poly.entity_id
_entity_poly.type
_entity_poly.pdbx_seq_one_letter_code
_entity_poly.pdbx_strand_id
1 'polypeptide(L)'
;MPVISPAVVANQLQLRLPRTPSTALGNKLAEAGELLRSTREQLGLSLAEVNRDLRISRTQLAYMEAGEFERISTVPALRDGHVRTYALYLGLDLQPIMDAVHSQAADDAAAEHEPLYPPPPRRNPLAYVMMGISLVILVLLIMAWDRLSAVEAYLPADGVEAAGLESPTATVPASSLQRIGIQSEFNE
;
A
#
# COMPACT_ATOMS: atom_id res chain seq x y z
N MET A 1 50.10 3.19 38.38
CA MET A 1 49.17 4.21 37.82
C MET A 1 49.15 4.03 36.31
N PRO A 2 48.02 3.68 35.67
CA PRO A 2 48.02 3.36 34.25
C PRO A 2 48.21 4.64 33.41
N VAL A 3 49.19 4.59 32.52
CA VAL A 3 49.53 5.63 31.55
C VAL A 3 48.50 5.57 30.42
N ILE A 4 47.69 6.61 30.28
CA ILE A 4 46.75 6.75 29.16
C ILE A 4 47.57 6.96 27.89
N SER A 5 47.41 6.05 26.93
CA SER A 5 48.16 6.02 25.68
C SER A 5 47.83 7.26 24.80
N PRO A 6 48.82 7.93 24.18
CA PRO A 6 48.61 9.13 23.36
C PRO A 6 47.78 8.89 22.08
N ALA A 7 47.58 7.62 21.69
CA ALA A 7 46.76 7.25 20.54
C ALA A 7 45.25 7.49 20.73
N VAL A 8 44.76 7.60 21.97
CA VAL A 8 43.33 7.83 22.24
C VAL A 8 42.92 9.29 21.98
N VAL A 9 43.88 10.23 22.04
CA VAL A 9 43.61 11.66 21.80
C VAL A 9 43.53 11.98 20.30
N ALA A 10 44.20 11.20 19.44
CA ALA A 10 44.24 11.45 17.99
C ALA A 10 42.89 11.22 17.28
N ASN A 11 42.00 10.37 17.83
CA ASN A 11 40.69 10.11 17.22
C ASN A 11 39.62 11.15 17.58
N GLN A 12 39.92 12.06 18.52
CA GLN A 12 39.03 13.15 18.94
C GLN A 12 39.30 14.47 18.20
N LEU A 13 40.32 14.49 17.33
CA LEU A 13 40.68 15.63 16.48
C LEU A 13 40.39 15.35 15.00
N GLN A 14 39.51 14.38 14.69
CA GLN A 14 38.82 14.42 13.42
C GLN A 14 37.95 15.67 13.44
N LEU A 15 38.49 16.76 12.87
CA LEU A 15 37.79 17.99 12.56
C LEU A 15 36.41 17.64 12.02
N ARG A 16 35.40 17.75 12.88
CA ARG A 16 34.01 17.88 12.47
C ARG A 16 33.94 19.24 11.81
N LEU A 17 34.33 19.27 10.53
CA LEU A 17 34.14 20.40 9.65
C LEU A 17 32.71 20.89 9.89
N PRO A 18 32.50 22.22 10.02
CA PRO A 18 31.16 22.75 10.16
C PRO A 18 30.33 22.14 9.02
N ARG A 19 29.28 21.40 9.37
CA ARG A 19 28.25 21.09 8.38
C ARG A 19 27.77 22.46 7.93
N THR A 20 28.09 22.89 6.71
CA THR A 20 27.44 24.03 6.06
C THR A 20 26.42 23.53 5.03
N PRO A 21 25.29 22.91 5.43
CA PRO A 21 24.21 22.60 4.51
C PRO A 21 23.24 23.78 4.33
N SER A 22 23.18 24.73 5.27
CA SER A 22 22.13 25.78 5.25
C SER A 22 22.18 26.70 4.02
N THR A 23 23.36 27.13 3.57
CA THR A 23 23.47 28.03 2.40
C THR A 23 23.16 27.33 1.09
N ALA A 24 23.61 26.09 0.90
CA ALA A 24 23.37 25.34 -0.33
C ALA A 24 21.89 24.98 -0.50
N LEU A 25 21.22 24.63 0.61
CA LEU A 25 19.77 24.43 0.62
C LEU A 25 19.03 25.73 0.32
N GLY A 26 19.40 26.84 0.97
CA GLY A 26 18.82 28.15 0.72
C GLY A 26 18.89 28.57 -0.75
N ASN A 27 20.01 28.29 -1.42
CA ASN A 27 20.18 28.56 -2.85
C ASN A 27 19.22 27.72 -3.70
N LYS A 28 19.07 26.42 -3.42
CA LYS A 28 18.14 25.54 -4.16
C LYS A 28 16.68 25.96 -4.02
N LEU A 29 16.29 26.41 -2.82
CA LEU A 29 14.93 26.89 -2.56
C LEU A 29 14.67 28.21 -3.30
N ALA A 30 15.65 29.12 -3.32
CA ALA A 30 15.57 30.36 -4.07
C ALA A 30 15.49 30.10 -5.59
N GLU A 31 16.28 29.17 -6.12
CA GLU A 31 16.21 28.76 -7.53
C GLU A 31 14.85 28.16 -7.89
N ALA A 32 14.28 27.32 -7.02
CA ALA A 32 12.94 26.77 -7.24
C ALA A 32 11.85 27.87 -7.21
N GLY A 33 11.95 28.82 -6.28
CA GLY A 33 11.03 29.96 -6.21
C GLY A 33 11.13 30.87 -7.43
N GLU A 34 12.35 31.17 -7.88
CA GLU A 34 12.59 31.97 -9.08
C GLU A 34 12.09 31.26 -10.35
N LEU A 35 12.24 29.94 -10.44
CA LEU A 35 11.66 29.15 -11.54
C LEU A 35 10.13 29.28 -11.59
N LEU A 36 9.45 29.17 -10.44
CA LEU A 36 7.99 29.36 -10.35
C LEU A 36 7.60 30.78 -10.81
N ARG A 37 8.29 31.79 -10.30
CA ARG A 37 8.03 33.20 -10.60
C ARG A 37 8.23 33.51 -12.08
N SER A 38 9.41 33.18 -12.60
CA SER A 38 9.77 33.45 -13.99
C SER A 38 8.81 32.77 -14.96
N THR A 39 8.43 31.53 -14.69
CA THR A 39 7.44 30.80 -15.51
C THR A 39 6.07 31.46 -15.46
N ARG A 40 5.58 31.86 -14.27
CA ARG A 40 4.31 32.62 -14.15
C ARG A 40 4.37 33.91 -14.97
N GLU A 41 5.44 34.66 -14.84
CA GLU A 41 5.62 35.93 -15.54
C GLU A 41 5.73 35.74 -17.06
N GLN A 42 6.39 34.68 -17.54
CA GLN A 42 6.43 34.30 -18.96
C GLN A 42 5.05 33.95 -19.52
N LEU A 43 4.19 33.32 -18.71
CA LEU A 43 2.79 33.05 -19.07
C LEU A 43 1.89 34.30 -18.98
N GLY A 44 2.43 35.45 -18.55
CA GLY A 44 1.68 36.70 -18.40
C GLY A 44 0.66 36.68 -17.27
N LEU A 45 0.78 35.74 -16.33
CA LEU A 45 -0.18 35.53 -15.25
C LEU A 45 0.15 36.39 -14.04
N SER A 46 -0.86 37.04 -13.46
CA SER A 46 -0.75 37.71 -12.18
C SER A 46 -0.99 36.75 -11.01
N LEU A 47 -0.44 37.06 -9.84
CA LEU A 47 -0.76 36.32 -8.61
C LEU A 47 -2.25 36.33 -8.28
N ALA A 48 -3.00 37.35 -8.70
CA ALA A 48 -4.45 37.42 -8.51
C ALA A 48 -5.21 36.40 -9.38
N GLU A 49 -4.77 36.19 -10.62
CA GLU A 49 -5.34 35.17 -11.50
C GLU A 49 -5.03 33.77 -11.00
N VAL A 50 -3.77 33.51 -10.64
CA VAL A 50 -3.39 32.22 -10.03
C VAL A 50 -4.18 31.96 -8.74
N ASN A 51 -4.36 32.97 -7.89
CA ASN A 51 -5.17 32.86 -6.68
C ASN A 51 -6.63 32.52 -6.99
N ARG A 52 -7.24 33.16 -8.00
CA ARG A 52 -8.61 32.87 -8.42
C ARG A 52 -8.76 31.42 -8.87
N ASP A 53 -7.78 30.93 -9.62
CA ASP A 53 -7.87 29.63 -10.30
C ASP A 53 -7.51 28.47 -9.33
N LEU A 54 -6.50 28.65 -8.47
CA LEU A 54 -6.03 27.63 -7.53
C LEU A 54 -6.61 27.75 -6.11
N ARG A 55 -7.23 28.88 -5.78
CA ARG A 55 -7.70 29.21 -4.41
C ARG A 55 -6.58 29.19 -3.35
N ILE A 56 -5.32 29.33 -3.77
CA ILE A 56 -4.16 29.52 -2.89
C ILE A 56 -3.95 31.02 -2.71
N SER A 57 -3.82 31.50 -1.46
CA SER A 57 -3.71 32.94 -1.18
C SER A 57 -2.51 33.59 -1.90
N ARG A 58 -2.66 34.85 -2.33
CA ARG A 58 -1.57 35.62 -2.97
C ARG A 58 -0.31 35.66 -2.11
N THR A 59 -0.47 35.72 -0.79
CA THR A 59 0.63 35.70 0.17
C THR A 59 1.39 34.38 0.14
N GLN A 60 0.69 33.24 0.11
CA GLN A 60 1.33 31.93 0.03
C GLN A 60 2.03 31.71 -1.32
N LEU A 61 1.42 32.17 -2.42
CA LEU A 61 2.07 32.15 -3.74
C LEU A 61 3.36 32.99 -3.73
N ALA A 62 3.33 34.17 -3.10
CA ALA A 62 4.52 35.00 -2.95
C ALA A 62 5.61 34.32 -2.11
N TYR A 63 5.24 33.57 -1.05
CA TYR A 63 6.23 32.77 -0.30
C TYR A 63 6.86 31.67 -1.15
N MET A 64 6.08 31.00 -2.01
CA MET A 64 6.63 30.02 -2.95
C MET A 64 7.64 30.65 -3.91
N GLU A 65 7.30 31.81 -4.47
CA GLU A 65 8.17 32.55 -5.39
C GLU A 65 9.43 33.12 -4.70
N ALA A 66 9.36 33.39 -3.39
CA ALA A 66 10.49 33.83 -2.59
C ALA A 66 11.37 32.67 -2.07
N GLY A 67 11.01 31.41 -2.32
CA GLY A 67 11.69 30.25 -1.74
C GLY A 67 11.42 30.05 -0.24
N GLU A 68 10.45 30.75 0.33
CA GLU A 68 10.09 30.73 1.75
C GLU A 68 9.02 29.67 2.05
N PHE A 69 9.24 28.43 1.61
CA PHE A 69 8.23 27.37 1.63
C PHE A 69 7.71 27.02 3.03
N GLU A 70 8.55 27.14 4.07
CA GLU A 70 8.17 26.93 5.47
C GLU A 70 7.04 27.86 5.94
N ARG A 71 6.88 29.04 5.33
CA ARG A 71 5.83 30.02 5.70
C ARG A 71 4.46 29.71 5.11
N ILE A 72 4.38 28.74 4.20
CA ILE A 72 3.12 28.38 3.52
C ILE A 72 2.17 27.67 4.50
N SER A 73 2.70 26.70 5.23
CA SER A 73 1.98 25.92 6.24
C SER A 73 2.97 25.17 7.12
N THR A 74 2.65 25.06 8.41
CA THR A 74 3.36 24.19 9.36
C THR A 74 3.11 22.70 9.11
N VAL A 75 2.10 22.35 8.30
CA VAL A 75 1.77 20.97 7.95
C VAL A 75 2.47 20.60 6.64
N PRO A 76 3.47 19.71 6.62
CA PRO A 76 4.27 19.42 5.42
C PRO A 76 3.43 18.94 4.24
N ALA A 77 2.46 18.06 4.48
CA ALA A 77 1.58 17.56 3.43
C ALA A 77 0.75 18.65 2.73
N LEU A 78 0.35 19.70 3.47
CA LEU A 78 -0.41 20.82 2.91
C LEU A 78 0.51 21.76 2.14
N ARG A 79 1.70 22.04 2.68
CA ARG A 79 2.75 22.79 1.98
C ARG A 79 3.08 22.15 0.63
N ASP A 80 3.44 20.87 0.64
CA ASP A 80 3.79 20.12 -0.57
C ASP A 80 2.64 20.08 -1.57
N GLY A 81 1.41 19.92 -1.08
CA GLY A 81 0.20 19.96 -1.92
C GLY A 81 0.04 21.29 -2.65
N HIS A 82 0.25 22.41 -1.97
CA HIS A 82 0.17 23.73 -2.59
C HIS A 82 1.29 23.96 -3.61
N VAL A 83 2.54 23.61 -3.29
CA VAL A 83 3.68 23.77 -4.21
C VAL A 83 3.48 22.89 -5.44
N ARG A 84 3.06 21.63 -5.26
CA ARG A 84 2.74 20.71 -6.36
C ARG A 84 1.65 21.27 -7.28
N THR A 85 0.57 21.77 -6.69
CA THR A 85 -0.57 22.30 -7.46
C THR A 85 -0.15 23.51 -8.29
N TYR A 86 0.68 24.39 -7.71
CA TYR A 86 1.16 25.56 -8.43
C TYR A 86 2.15 25.19 -9.56
N ALA A 87 3.10 24.30 -9.30
CA ALA A 87 4.04 23.82 -10.32
C ALA A 87 3.31 23.13 -11.50
N LEU A 88 2.33 22.27 -11.20
CA LEU A 88 1.49 21.63 -12.22
C LEU A 88 0.68 22.64 -13.03
N TYR A 89 0.14 23.66 -12.38
CA TYR A 89 -0.61 24.73 -13.04
C TYR A 89 0.24 25.52 -14.02
N LEU A 90 1.53 25.72 -13.70
CA LEU A 90 2.51 26.38 -14.57
C LEU A 90 3.10 25.44 -15.65
N GLY A 91 2.76 24.14 -15.63
CA GLY A 91 3.32 23.16 -16.56
C GLY A 91 4.78 22.79 -16.30
N LEU A 92 5.26 22.96 -15.07
CA LEU A 92 6.63 22.66 -14.66
C LEU A 92 6.82 21.21 -14.23
N ASP A 93 8.04 20.71 -14.36
CA ASP A 93 8.43 19.42 -13.76
C ASP A 93 8.48 19.55 -12.24
N LEU A 94 7.85 18.59 -11.55
CA LEU A 94 7.76 18.58 -10.10
C LEU A 94 9.05 18.13 -9.45
N GLN A 95 9.77 17.22 -10.10
CA GLN A 95 10.90 16.53 -9.46
C GLN A 95 11.95 17.50 -8.91
N PRO A 96 12.48 18.47 -9.69
CA PRO A 96 13.47 19.41 -9.17
C PRO A 96 12.93 20.35 -8.09
N ILE A 97 11.64 20.73 -8.16
CA ILE A 97 11.01 21.66 -7.22
C ILE A 97 10.73 20.96 -5.88
N MET A 98 10.18 19.74 -5.92
CA MET A 98 9.87 18.96 -4.73
C MET A 98 11.13 18.52 -4.00
N ASP A 99 12.21 18.18 -4.73
CA ASP A 99 13.49 17.83 -4.12
C ASP A 99 14.07 18.98 -3.30
N ALA A 100 13.97 20.22 -3.79
CA ALA A 100 14.39 21.40 -3.03
C ALA A 100 13.56 21.53 -1.74
N VAL A 101 12.23 21.44 -1.81
CA VAL A 101 11.34 21.58 -0.64
C VAL A 101 11.49 20.43 0.36
N HIS A 102 11.74 19.20 -0.10
CA HIS A 102 11.90 18.03 0.78
C HIS A 102 13.28 17.99 1.44
N SER A 103 14.32 18.48 0.77
CA SER A 103 15.65 18.61 1.40
C SER A 103 15.64 19.62 2.56
N GLN A 104 14.75 20.62 2.52
CA GLN A 104 14.54 21.55 3.64
C GLN A 104 13.95 20.86 4.87
N ALA A 105 12.89 20.08 4.68
CA ALA A 105 12.25 19.36 5.78
C ALA A 105 13.19 18.36 6.49
N ALA A 106 14.13 17.77 5.75
CA ALA A 106 15.10 16.83 6.29
C ALA A 106 16.18 17.51 7.15
N ASP A 107 16.63 18.70 6.76
CA ASP A 107 17.62 19.48 7.52
C ASP A 107 17.01 20.05 8.81
N ASP A 108 15.77 20.55 8.76
CA ASP A 108 15.06 21.05 9.95
C ASP A 108 14.82 19.94 10.98
N ALA A 109 14.40 18.74 10.53
CA ALA A 109 14.22 17.57 11.39
C ALA A 109 15.54 17.05 12.00
N ALA A 110 16.68 17.33 11.37
CA ALA A 110 18.00 16.96 11.88
C ALA A 110 18.60 18.00 12.85
N ALA A 111 18.16 19.26 12.78
CA ALA A 111 18.57 20.33 13.68
C ALA A 111 17.82 20.28 15.03
N GLU A 112 16.60 19.79 15.05
CA GLU A 112 15.73 19.73 16.22
C GLU A 112 15.87 18.38 16.97
N HIS A 113 17.01 18.17 17.65
CA HIS A 113 17.18 17.03 18.56
C HIS A 113 16.33 17.19 19.84
N GLU A 114 15.03 16.90 19.77
CA GLU A 114 14.19 16.24 20.80
C GLU A 114 12.79 15.98 20.17
N PRO A 115 12.42 14.75 19.78
CA PRO A 115 11.17 14.55 19.06
C PRO A 115 10.00 14.49 20.06
N LEU A 116 9.32 15.63 20.27
CA LEU A 116 7.96 15.65 20.83
C LEU A 116 6.88 15.51 19.74
N TYR A 117 7.26 15.04 18.53
CA TYR A 117 6.34 14.72 17.45
C TYR A 117 6.78 13.44 16.73
N PRO A 118 5.93 12.39 16.66
CA PRO A 118 6.25 11.23 15.85
C PRO A 118 6.26 11.63 14.35
N PRO A 119 7.13 11.03 13.52
CA PRO A 119 7.10 11.25 12.08
C PRO A 119 5.70 10.88 11.54
N PRO A 120 5.12 11.67 10.62
CA PRO A 120 3.83 11.33 10.04
C PRO A 120 3.91 9.95 9.38
N PRO A 121 2.89 9.08 9.55
CA PRO A 121 2.95 7.73 9.04
C PRO A 121 3.11 7.76 7.51
N ARG A 122 4.14 7.06 7.01
CA ARG A 122 4.26 6.76 5.59
C ARG A 122 3.03 5.97 5.18
N ARG A 123 2.13 6.58 4.38
CA ARG A 123 0.95 5.91 3.86
C ARG A 123 1.40 4.84 2.88
N ASN A 124 1.15 3.57 3.21
CA ASN A 124 1.46 2.43 2.36
C ASN A 124 0.26 2.16 1.44
N PRO A 125 0.28 2.61 0.16
CA PRO A 125 -0.85 2.41 -0.76
C PRO A 125 -1.18 0.92 -0.95
N LEU A 126 -0.19 0.05 -0.73
CA LEU A 126 -0.33 -1.40 -0.75
C LEU A 126 -1.37 -1.92 0.25
N ALA A 127 -1.55 -1.27 1.41
CA ALA A 127 -2.54 -1.70 2.40
C ALA A 127 -3.98 -1.57 1.90
N TYR A 128 -4.29 -0.49 1.16
CA TYR A 128 -5.62 -0.30 0.55
C TYR A 128 -5.87 -1.26 -0.61
N VAL A 129 -4.82 -1.58 -1.38
CA VAL A 129 -4.91 -2.58 -2.46
C VAL A 129 -5.17 -3.97 -1.88
N MET A 130 -4.46 -4.37 -0.82
CA MET A 130 -4.70 -5.66 -0.15
C MET A 130 -6.09 -5.73 0.48
N MET A 131 -6.58 -4.63 1.06
CA MET A 131 -7.95 -4.53 1.59
C MET A 131 -9.01 -4.64 0.48
N GLY A 132 -8.76 -4.05 -0.70
CA GLY A 132 -9.62 -4.20 -1.86
C GLY A 132 -9.64 -5.64 -2.39
N ILE A 133 -8.47 -6.26 -2.51
CA ILE A 133 -8.34 -7.66 -2.96
C ILE A 133 -9.02 -8.63 -2.00
N SER A 134 -8.86 -8.43 -0.68
CA SER A 134 -9.51 -9.30 0.31
C SER A 134 -11.04 -9.20 0.26
N LEU A 135 -11.59 -8.01 0.04
CA LEU A 135 -13.03 -7.80 -0.14
C LEU A 135 -13.54 -8.51 -1.39
N VAL A 136 -12.81 -8.41 -2.51
CA VAL A 136 -13.16 -9.10 -3.76
C VAL A 136 -13.14 -10.62 -3.59
N ILE A 137 -12.11 -11.17 -2.93
CA ILE A 137 -12.01 -12.60 -2.63
C ILE A 137 -13.18 -13.05 -1.75
N LEU A 138 -13.52 -12.28 -0.71
CA LEU A 138 -14.63 -12.58 0.18
C LEU A 138 -15.97 -12.65 -0.59
N VAL A 139 -16.23 -11.69 -1.47
CA VAL A 139 -17.45 -11.67 -2.31
C VAL A 139 -17.48 -12.87 -3.25
N LEU A 140 -16.35 -13.23 -3.87
CA LEU A 140 -16.27 -14.40 -4.74
C LEU A 140 -16.51 -15.71 -3.98
N LEU A 141 -16.01 -15.84 -2.75
CA LEU A 141 -16.26 -17.01 -1.90
C LEU A 141 -17.73 -17.14 -1.52
N ILE A 142 -18.40 -16.02 -1.17
CA ILE A 142 -19.84 -16.00 -0.89
C ILE A 142 -20.63 -16.44 -2.13
N MET A 143 -20.32 -15.88 -3.30
CA MET A 143 -20.98 -16.26 -4.55
C MET A 143 -20.76 -17.74 -4.93
N ALA A 144 -19.56 -18.28 -4.67
CA ALA A 144 -19.25 -19.68 -4.94
C ALA A 144 -20.00 -20.63 -3.98
N TRP A 145 -20.17 -20.24 -2.72
CA TRP A 145 -20.93 -21.01 -1.73
C TRP A 145 -22.42 -21.16 -2.11
N ASP A 146 -23.03 -20.08 -2.59
CA ASP A 146 -24.43 -20.12 -3.06
C ASP A 146 -24.59 -21.03 -4.28
N ARG A 147 -23.57 -21.12 -5.15
CA ARG A 147 -23.58 -22.00 -6.32
C ARG A 147 -23.38 -23.48 -5.96
N LEU A 148 -22.64 -23.79 -4.90
CA LEU A 148 -22.40 -25.17 -4.45
C LEU A 148 -23.54 -25.70 -3.59
N SER A 149 -24.15 -24.87 -2.73
CA SER A 149 -25.35 -25.25 -1.97
C SER A 149 -26.56 -25.51 -2.87
N ALA A 150 -26.60 -24.91 -4.06
CA ALA A 150 -27.56 -25.25 -5.11
C ALA A 150 -27.36 -26.67 -5.71
N VAL A 151 -26.15 -27.25 -5.58
CA VAL A 151 -25.85 -28.63 -6.03
C VAL A 151 -26.29 -29.66 -4.99
N GLU A 152 -26.13 -29.37 -3.70
CA GLU A 152 -26.60 -30.24 -2.61
C GLU A 152 -28.14 -30.36 -2.61
N ALA A 153 -28.84 -29.28 -2.97
CA ALA A 153 -30.30 -29.26 -3.16
C ALA A 153 -30.78 -30.09 -4.37
N TYR A 154 -29.87 -30.52 -5.25
CA TYR A 154 -30.15 -31.39 -6.40
C TYR A 154 -29.82 -32.87 -6.13
N LEU A 155 -29.36 -33.23 -4.93
CA LEU A 155 -29.31 -34.62 -4.48
C LEU A 155 -30.64 -34.96 -3.79
N PRO A 156 -31.68 -35.43 -4.51
CA PRO A 156 -32.89 -35.92 -3.87
C PRO A 156 -32.49 -37.06 -2.92
N ALA A 157 -32.91 -36.91 -1.66
CA ALA A 157 -32.69 -37.90 -0.60
C ALA A 157 -33.37 -39.26 -0.88
N ASP A 158 -34.21 -39.36 -1.92
CA ASP A 158 -34.98 -40.55 -2.28
C ASP A 158 -34.38 -41.30 -3.49
N GLY A 159 -33.06 -41.21 -3.69
CA GLY A 159 -32.37 -41.76 -4.87
C GLY A 159 -31.60 -43.08 -4.66
N VAL A 160 -31.63 -43.68 -3.46
CA VAL A 160 -30.98 -44.98 -3.18
C VAL A 160 -31.99 -46.11 -2.92
N GLU A 161 -33.30 -45.85 -3.00
CA GLU A 161 -34.34 -46.85 -2.70
C GLU A 161 -35.05 -47.45 -3.93
N ALA A 162 -34.57 -47.24 -5.17
CA ALA A 162 -35.25 -47.77 -6.37
C ALA A 162 -34.35 -48.24 -7.53
N ALA A 163 -33.20 -48.84 -7.22
CA ALA A 163 -32.52 -49.75 -8.13
C ALA A 163 -31.93 -50.88 -7.27
N GLY A 164 -32.71 -51.90 -6.93
CA GLY A 164 -33.15 -52.82 -7.97
C GLY A 164 -31.91 -53.38 -8.67
N LEU A 165 -30.95 -53.92 -7.91
CA LEU A 165 -30.09 -54.98 -8.42
C LEU A 165 -31.01 -56.16 -8.70
N GLU A 166 -31.69 -56.08 -9.85
CA GLU A 166 -32.00 -57.23 -10.66
C GLU A 166 -30.67 -57.96 -10.82
N SER A 167 -30.47 -58.94 -9.94
CA SER A 167 -29.42 -59.92 -10.09
C SER A 167 -29.58 -60.48 -11.50
N PRO A 168 -28.54 -60.49 -12.35
CA PRO A 168 -28.65 -61.11 -13.65
C PRO A 168 -29.12 -62.54 -13.43
N THR A 169 -30.21 -62.88 -14.12
CA THR A 169 -30.73 -64.23 -14.27
C THR A 169 -29.60 -65.19 -14.61
N ALA A 170 -29.03 -65.84 -13.59
CA ALA A 170 -28.39 -67.13 -13.77
C ALA A 170 -29.51 -68.16 -13.70
N THR A 171 -30.00 -68.54 -14.88
CA THR A 171 -30.78 -69.75 -15.09
C THR A 171 -30.00 -70.94 -14.54
N VAL A 172 -30.30 -71.34 -13.31
CA VAL A 172 -29.95 -72.67 -12.80
C VAL A 172 -31.21 -73.52 -12.98
N PRO A 173 -31.26 -74.41 -13.99
CA PRO A 173 -32.41 -75.29 -14.15
C PRO A 173 -32.51 -76.23 -12.95
N ALA A 174 -33.67 -76.20 -12.31
CA ALA A 174 -34.09 -77.21 -11.37
C ALA A 174 -34.10 -78.57 -12.07
N SER A 175 -33.16 -79.44 -11.71
CA SER A 175 -33.14 -80.82 -12.14
C SER A 175 -32.51 -81.65 -11.03
N SER A 176 -33.32 -82.55 -10.44
CA SER A 176 -32.93 -83.84 -9.85
C SER A 176 -31.86 -83.79 -8.74
N LEU A 177 -32.11 -84.14 -7.48
CA LEU A 177 -32.59 -85.44 -6.96
C LEU A 177 -32.99 -85.20 -5.49
N GLN A 178 -34.25 -85.27 -5.08
CA GLN A 178 -35.00 -86.50 -4.82
C GLN A 178 -34.14 -87.60 -4.16
N ARG A 179 -34.28 -87.69 -2.83
CA ARG A 179 -34.21 -88.92 -2.00
C ARG A 179 -32.82 -89.45 -1.64
N ILE A 180 -32.30 -89.02 -0.49
CA ILE A 180 -31.56 -89.91 0.42
C ILE A 180 -32.34 -89.96 1.72
N GLY A 181 -33.32 -90.88 1.75
CA GLY A 181 -33.84 -91.41 3.00
C GLY A 181 -32.81 -92.41 3.51
N ILE A 182 -32.12 -92.05 4.60
CA ILE A 182 -31.35 -93.01 5.37
C ILE A 182 -32.37 -93.84 6.16
N GLN A 183 -32.74 -95.00 5.62
CA GLN A 183 -33.29 -96.08 6.42
C GLN A 183 -32.16 -96.59 7.32
N SER A 184 -32.28 -96.30 8.61
CA SER A 184 -31.68 -97.11 9.66
C SER A 184 -32.54 -98.36 9.86
N GLU A 185 -32.35 -99.37 9.01
CA GLU A 185 -32.79 -100.72 9.33
C GLU A 185 -31.58 -101.48 9.90
N PHE A 186 -31.69 -101.71 11.19
CA PHE A 186 -30.89 -102.60 12.01
C PHE A 186 -31.10 -104.03 11.47
N ASN A 187 -30.00 -104.70 11.10
CA ASN A 187 -29.97 -106.11 10.77
C ASN A 187 -30.13 -106.96 12.05
N GLU A 188 -30.93 -108.03 11.92
CA GLU A 188 -31.00 -109.28 12.70
C GLU A 188 -30.94 -109.26 14.24
#